data_AF-A0A673XSS8-F1
#
_entry.id   AF-A0A673XSS8-F1
#
_cell.length_a   1.000
_cell.length_b   1.000
_cell.length_c   1.000
_cell.angle_alpha   90.00
_cell.angle_beta   90.00
_cell.angle_gamma   90.00
#
_symmetry.space_group_name_H-M   'P 1'
#
loop_
_entity.id
_entity.type
_entity.pdbx_description
1 polymer ?
#
loop_
_entity_poly.entity_id
_entity_poly.type
_entity_poly.pdbx_seq_one_letter_code
_entity_poly.pdbx_strand_id
1 'polypeptide(L)'
;TASESRGVLRSSRRTIFEVSEFSTEALAEVFSRMKFRVVMCKDKTALKQLSDLQQCGAKEWHGDAFVCCILSHGIKEGVCATDGTVVPTIDILSPFNGEKCTILVGKPKVFFIQAWLPQVMPD
;
A
#
# COMPACT_ATOMS: atom_id res chain seq x y z
N THR A 1 -34.86 -22.49 -27.36
CA THR A 1 -34.61 -21.03 -27.45
C THR A 1 -34.20 -20.54 -26.08
N ALA A 2 -33.13 -19.73 -25.99
CA ALA A 2 -32.58 -19.15 -24.76
C ALA A 2 -32.12 -20.14 -23.66
N SER A 3 -31.11 -19.86 -22.84
CA SER A 3 -29.90 -19.03 -23.04
C SER A 3 -28.92 -19.36 -21.91
N GLU A 4 -27.65 -19.66 -22.23
CA GLU A 4 -26.65 -19.90 -21.18
C GLU A 4 -26.36 -18.62 -20.38
N SER A 5 -26.55 -18.66 -19.07
CA SER A 5 -26.02 -17.67 -18.12
C SER A 5 -24.83 -18.26 -17.38
N ARG A 6 -23.74 -18.56 -18.11
CA ARG A 6 -22.45 -18.91 -17.48
C ARG A 6 -22.00 -17.75 -16.61
N GLY A 7 -22.07 -17.94 -15.29
CA GLY A 7 -21.59 -16.94 -14.33
C GLY A 7 -20.11 -16.65 -14.58
N VAL A 8 -19.80 -15.46 -15.09
CA VAL A 8 -18.42 -15.04 -15.32
C VAL A 8 -17.75 -14.90 -13.95
N LEU A 9 -16.85 -15.83 -13.62
CA LEU A 9 -15.96 -15.68 -12.47
C LEU A 9 -15.06 -14.46 -12.70
N ARG A 10 -15.49 -13.29 -12.20
CA ARG A 10 -14.67 -12.07 -12.18
C ARG A 10 -13.43 -12.38 -11.34
N SER A 11 -12.28 -12.45 -11.99
CA SER A 11 -10.99 -12.66 -11.33
C SER A 11 -10.72 -11.48 -10.39
N SER A 12 -10.88 -11.70 -9.08
CA SER A 12 -10.67 -10.69 -8.02
C SER A 12 -9.19 -10.27 -7.91
N ARG A 13 -8.75 -9.37 -8.79
CA ARG A 13 -7.37 -8.83 -8.85
C ARG A 13 -7.13 -7.77 -7.77
N ARG A 14 -7.19 -8.17 -6.50
CA ARG A 14 -6.90 -7.30 -5.34
C ARG A 14 -5.46 -6.76 -5.45
N THR A 15 -5.15 -5.60 -4.87
CA THR A 15 -3.84 -4.92 -5.03
C THR A 15 -3.16 -4.62 -3.71
N ILE A 16 -1.84 -4.80 -3.63
CA ILE A 16 -1.03 -4.30 -2.50
C ILE A 16 0.13 -3.46 -2.98
N PHE A 17 0.41 -2.41 -2.20
CA PHE A 17 1.64 -1.63 -2.27
C PHE A 17 2.38 -1.73 -0.94
N GLU A 18 3.62 -2.20 -0.96
CA GLU A 18 4.41 -2.52 0.22
C GLU A 18 5.74 -1.76 0.20
N VAL A 19 6.00 -0.96 1.24
CA VAL A 19 7.25 -0.20 1.42
C VAL A 19 7.98 -0.71 2.66
N SER A 20 9.26 -1.07 2.53
CA SER A 20 10.02 -1.60 3.67
C SER A 20 11.52 -1.39 3.57
N GLU A 21 12.14 -1.21 4.73
CA GLU A 21 13.60 -1.30 4.94
C GLU A 21 14.02 -2.74 5.33
N PHE A 22 13.08 -3.53 5.85
CA PHE A 22 13.25 -4.88 6.43
C PHE A 22 12.65 -6.01 5.56
N SER A 23 12.96 -7.26 5.93
CA SER A 23 12.37 -8.48 5.34
C SER A 23 10.83 -8.40 5.32
N THR A 24 10.26 -8.57 4.13
CA THR A 24 8.82 -8.44 3.83
C THR A 24 8.24 -9.65 3.11
N GLU A 25 9.05 -10.67 2.88
CA GLU A 25 8.73 -11.87 2.11
C GLU A 25 7.51 -12.62 2.71
N ALA A 26 7.34 -12.60 4.03
CA ALA A 26 6.20 -13.20 4.72
C ALA A 26 4.87 -12.48 4.42
N LEU A 27 4.87 -11.15 4.35
CA LEU A 27 3.67 -10.38 3.97
C LEU A 27 3.35 -10.60 2.49
N ALA A 28 4.37 -10.52 1.63
CA ALA A 28 4.24 -10.81 0.20
C ALA A 28 3.68 -12.23 -0.06
N GLU A 29 4.11 -13.25 0.68
CA GLU A 29 3.59 -14.63 0.59
C GLU A 29 2.12 -14.71 1.03
N VAL A 30 1.80 -14.22 2.23
CA VAL A 30 0.43 -14.24 2.81
C VAL A 30 -0.57 -13.56 1.88
N PHE A 31 -0.22 -12.40 1.32
CA PHE A 31 -1.11 -11.67 0.44
C PHE A 31 -1.18 -12.26 -0.99
N SER A 32 -0.08 -12.83 -1.51
CA SER A 32 -0.11 -13.59 -2.76
C SER A 32 -1.01 -14.83 -2.65
N ARG A 33 -0.99 -15.52 -1.49
CA ARG A 33 -1.92 -16.62 -1.17
C ARG A 33 -3.38 -16.14 -1.16
N MET A 34 -3.65 -14.95 -0.61
CA MET A 34 -4.97 -14.29 -0.65
C MET A 34 -5.33 -13.62 -2.01
N LYS A 35 -4.58 -13.93 -3.07
CA LYS A 35 -4.79 -13.51 -4.47
C LYS A 35 -4.70 -12.00 -4.70
N PHE A 36 -3.89 -11.31 -3.91
CA PHE A 36 -3.48 -9.95 -4.23
C PHE A 36 -2.31 -9.94 -5.22
N ARG A 37 -2.32 -8.96 -6.14
CA ARG A 37 -1.15 -8.54 -6.92
C ARG A 37 -0.31 -7.60 -6.05
N VAL A 38 0.73 -8.15 -5.43
CA VAL A 38 1.67 -7.43 -4.56
C VAL A 38 2.65 -6.60 -5.38
N VAL A 39 3.02 -5.42 -4.86
CA VAL A 39 4.11 -4.57 -5.36
C VAL A 39 5.02 -4.23 -4.19
N MET A 40 6.25 -4.73 -4.21
CA MET A 40 7.26 -4.42 -3.20
C MET A 40 8.08 -3.20 -3.62
N CYS A 41 8.43 -2.36 -2.65
CA CYS A 41 9.21 -1.14 -2.80
C CYS A 41 10.21 -1.05 -1.64
N LYS A 42 11.46 -1.41 -1.88
CA LYS A 42 12.52 -1.29 -0.87
C LYS A 42 13.17 0.09 -0.87
N ASP A 43 13.67 0.53 0.29
CA ASP A 43 14.65 1.60 0.50
C ASP A 43 14.38 2.89 -0.29
N LYS A 44 13.42 3.70 0.18
CA LYS A 44 12.87 4.86 -0.55
C LYS A 44 13.12 6.20 0.14
N THR A 45 13.55 7.19 -0.65
CA THR A 45 13.51 8.62 -0.31
C THR A 45 12.07 9.13 -0.26
N ALA A 46 11.79 10.20 0.49
CA ALA A 46 10.42 10.68 0.73
C ALA A 46 9.71 11.06 -0.57
N LEU A 47 10.40 11.78 -1.45
CA LEU A 47 9.91 12.10 -2.79
C LEU A 47 9.60 10.85 -3.62
N LYS A 48 10.44 9.81 -3.53
CA LYS A 48 10.23 8.58 -4.32
C LYS A 48 9.11 7.72 -3.75
N GLN A 49 8.98 7.63 -2.43
CA GLN A 49 7.85 7.00 -1.75
C GLN A 49 6.52 7.66 -2.14
N LEU A 50 6.43 8.99 -2.03
CA LEU A 50 5.23 9.74 -2.40
C LEU A 50 4.91 9.61 -3.91
N SER A 51 5.92 9.68 -4.79
CA SER A 51 5.71 9.48 -6.23
C SER A 51 5.24 8.06 -6.56
N ASP A 52 5.82 7.02 -5.93
CA ASP A 52 5.43 5.63 -6.18
C ASP A 52 4.02 5.32 -5.62
N LEU A 53 3.62 5.95 -4.49
CA LEU A 53 2.26 5.90 -3.95
C LEU A 53 1.23 6.60 -4.85
N GLN A 54 1.53 7.81 -5.33
CA GLN A 54 0.71 8.55 -6.31
C GLN A 54 0.54 7.74 -7.60
N GLN A 55 1.64 7.23 -8.15
CA GLN A 55 1.63 6.36 -9.32
C GLN A 55 0.85 5.08 -9.08
N CYS A 56 0.77 4.58 -7.84
CA CYS A 56 0.02 3.36 -7.49
C CYS A 56 -1.49 3.62 -7.43
N GLY A 57 -1.94 4.69 -6.76
CA GLY A 57 -3.35 5.08 -6.69
C GLY A 57 -3.96 5.44 -8.05
N ALA A 58 -3.14 5.87 -9.00
CA ALA A 58 -3.54 6.14 -10.39
C ALA A 58 -3.68 4.88 -11.28
N LYS A 59 -3.47 3.64 -10.77
CA LYS A 59 -3.46 2.43 -11.63
C LYS A 59 -4.86 1.85 -11.83
N GLU A 60 -5.31 1.82 -13.08
CA GLU A 60 -6.68 1.42 -13.45
C GLU A 60 -7.09 -0.01 -13.05
N TRP A 61 -6.13 -0.93 -12.88
CA TRP A 61 -6.41 -2.36 -12.63
C TRP A 61 -6.64 -2.74 -11.15
N HIS A 62 -6.92 -1.78 -10.26
CA HIS A 62 -7.34 -2.07 -8.88
C HIS A 62 -8.64 -2.89 -8.82
N GLY A 63 -8.55 -4.15 -8.38
CA GLY A 63 -9.70 -5.01 -8.11
C GLY A 63 -10.49 -4.63 -6.85
N ASP A 64 -11.02 -5.63 -6.15
CA ASP A 64 -12.11 -5.43 -5.17
C ASP A 64 -11.65 -4.90 -3.80
N ALA A 65 -10.34 -4.92 -3.52
CA ALA A 65 -9.74 -4.45 -2.28
C ALA A 65 -8.31 -3.93 -2.52
N PHE A 66 -7.91 -2.96 -1.70
CA PHE A 66 -6.55 -2.44 -1.63
C PHE A 66 -5.98 -2.57 -0.22
N VAL A 67 -4.70 -2.93 -0.11
CA VAL A 67 -3.94 -2.84 1.14
C VAL A 67 -2.64 -2.08 0.86
N CYS A 68 -2.19 -1.27 1.81
CA CYS A 68 -0.83 -0.75 1.82
C CYS A 68 -0.12 -1.19 3.11
N CYS A 69 1.11 -1.67 2.97
CA CYS A 69 1.99 -2.02 4.08
C CYS A 69 3.18 -1.06 4.06
N ILE A 70 3.53 -0.47 5.21
CA ILE A 70 4.72 0.37 5.36
C ILE A 70 5.44 -0.08 6.65
N LEU A 71 6.71 -0.46 6.53
CA LEU A 71 7.54 -0.99 7.61
C LEU A 71 8.86 -0.23 7.65
N SER A 72 8.99 0.69 8.60
CA SER A 72 10.08 1.67 8.57
C SER A 72 10.36 2.28 9.96
N HIS A 73 11.47 3.00 10.08
CA HIS A 73 11.61 3.98 11.16
C HIS A 73 10.48 5.02 11.10
N GLY A 74 10.13 5.63 12.23
CA GLY A 74 9.11 6.66 12.23
C GLY A 74 8.96 7.40 13.55
N ILE A 75 8.17 8.46 13.52
CA ILE A 75 7.83 9.31 14.65
C ILE A 75 6.31 9.47 14.78
N LYS A 76 5.84 10.28 15.73
CA LYS A 76 4.42 10.42 16.04
C LYS A 76 3.60 10.98 14.86
N GLU A 77 4.23 11.71 13.96
CA GLU A 77 3.63 12.40 12.82
C GLU A 77 3.64 11.56 11.52
N GLY A 78 4.50 10.53 11.41
CA GLY A 78 4.68 9.78 10.16
C GLY A 78 5.88 8.82 10.15
N VAL A 79 6.23 8.33 8.96
CA VAL A 79 7.34 7.39 8.74
C VAL A 79 8.58 8.11 8.19
N CYS A 80 9.78 7.66 8.55
CA CYS A 80 11.03 8.23 8.08
C CYS A 80 11.46 7.56 6.78
N ALA A 81 11.61 8.34 5.71
CA ALA A 81 12.24 7.84 4.48
C ALA A 81 13.76 7.64 4.67
N THR A 82 14.41 6.95 3.73
CA THR A 82 15.86 6.65 3.80
C THR A 82 16.77 7.87 3.66
N ASP A 83 16.22 9.05 3.35
CA ASP A 83 16.88 10.35 3.39
C ASP A 83 16.71 11.09 4.74
N GLY A 84 16.07 10.45 5.72
CA GLY A 84 15.75 11.03 7.04
C GLY A 84 14.48 11.90 7.06
N THR A 85 13.85 12.16 5.91
CA THR A 85 12.65 13.01 5.82
C THR A 85 11.42 12.25 6.31
N VAL A 86 10.66 12.86 7.21
CA VAL A 86 9.39 12.30 7.68
C VAL A 86 8.31 12.49 6.61
N VAL A 87 7.70 11.40 6.16
CA VAL A 87 6.51 11.37 5.31
C VAL A 87 5.26 11.29 6.18
N PRO A 88 4.40 12.33 6.20
CA PRO A 88 3.19 12.32 6.99
C PRO A 88 2.22 11.20 6.58
N THR A 89 1.57 10.58 7.57
CA THR A 89 0.57 9.52 7.32
C THR A 89 -0.57 10.00 6.42
N ILE A 90 -0.96 11.27 6.49
CA ILE A 90 -1.99 11.84 5.62
C ILE A 90 -1.59 11.84 4.13
N ASP A 91 -0.31 12.08 3.82
CA ASP A 91 0.17 12.12 2.44
C ASP A 91 0.30 10.71 1.83
N ILE A 92 0.53 9.70 2.68
CA ILE A 92 0.45 8.27 2.33
C ILE A 92 -0.99 7.84 2.00
N LEU A 93 -1.96 8.31 2.78
CA LEU A 93 -3.38 7.98 2.59
C LEU A 93 -4.01 8.72 1.39
N SER A 94 -3.60 9.97 1.14
CA SER A 94 -4.30 10.86 0.20
C SER A 94 -4.44 10.34 -1.24
N PRO A 95 -3.48 9.62 -1.86
CA PRO A 95 -3.61 9.09 -3.23
C PRO A 95 -4.76 8.08 -3.40
N PHE A 96 -5.23 7.49 -2.30
CA PHE A 96 -6.26 6.45 -2.29
C PHE A 96 -7.60 6.96 -1.72
N ASN A 97 -7.76 8.29 -1.56
CA ASN A 97 -9.04 8.90 -1.22
C ASN A 97 -10.05 8.76 -2.39
N GLY A 98 -11.32 9.05 -2.13
CA GLY A 98 -12.39 8.87 -3.13
C GLY A 98 -12.32 9.82 -4.35
N GLU A 99 -11.55 10.89 -4.25
CA GLU A 99 -11.38 11.91 -5.29
C GLU A 99 -10.23 11.54 -6.23
N LYS A 100 -9.08 11.14 -5.67
CA LYS A 100 -7.86 10.78 -6.40
C LYS A 100 -7.86 9.35 -6.92
N CYS A 101 -8.55 8.43 -6.24
CA CYS A 101 -8.70 7.04 -6.67
C CYS A 101 -10.18 6.61 -6.70
N THR A 102 -10.90 7.11 -7.70
CA THR A 102 -12.32 6.79 -7.95
C THR A 102 -12.58 5.28 -8.05
N ILE A 103 -11.61 4.52 -8.54
CA ILE A 103 -11.67 3.05 -8.71
C ILE A 103 -11.73 2.30 -7.36
N LEU A 104 -11.31 2.94 -6.27
CA LEU A 104 -11.42 2.42 -4.90
C LEU A 104 -12.59 3.05 -4.10
N VAL A 105 -13.48 3.83 -4.72
CA VAL A 105 -14.74 4.26 -4.09
C VAL A 105 -15.63 3.03 -3.81
N GLY A 106 -16.27 3.02 -2.63
CA GLY A 106 -17.06 1.87 -2.15
C GLY A 106 -16.25 0.61 -1.77
N LYS A 107 -14.94 0.56 -2.06
CA LYS A 107 -14.08 -0.60 -1.80
C LYS A 107 -13.26 -0.46 -0.51
N PRO A 108 -13.01 -1.56 0.22
CA PRO A 108 -12.13 -1.56 1.38
C PRO A 108 -10.69 -1.18 1.00
N LYS A 109 -10.11 -0.30 1.82
CA LYS A 109 -8.73 0.17 1.76
C LYS A 109 -8.14 0.02 3.16
N VAL A 110 -7.12 -0.82 3.30
CA VAL A 110 -6.49 -1.13 4.59
C VAL A 110 -5.06 -0.62 4.58
N PHE A 111 -4.60 -0.02 5.68
CA PHE A 111 -3.23 0.49 5.80
C PHE A 111 -2.61 -0.11 7.07
N PHE A 112 -1.52 -0.85 6.90
CA PHE A 112 -0.66 -1.34 7.97
C PHE A 112 0.59 -0.46 8.00
N ILE A 113 0.75 0.33 9.06
CA ILE A 113 1.90 1.24 9.23
C ILE A 113 2.63 0.79 10.49
N GLN A 114 3.73 0.07 10.30
CA GLN A 114 4.65 -0.34 11.34
C GLN A 114 5.79 0.69 11.40
N ALA A 115 5.76 1.52 12.44
CA ALA A 115 6.75 2.56 12.70
C ALA A 115 7.42 2.31 14.05
N TRP A 116 8.75 2.17 14.07
CA TRP A 116 9.53 2.16 15.31
C TRP A 116 10.25 3.51 15.50
N LEU A 117 10.04 4.11 16.67
CA LEU A 117 10.82 5.24 17.15
C LEU A 117 12.29 4.80 17.31
N PRO A 118 13.28 5.61 16.90
CA PRO A 118 14.64 5.43 17.38
C PRO A 118 14.63 5.58 18.90
N GLN A 119 15.07 4.53 19.61
CA GLN A 119 15.25 4.60 21.06
C GLN A 119 16.27 5.69 21.36
N VAL A 120 15.88 6.70 22.16
CA VAL A 120 16.84 7.66 22.69
C VAL A 120 17.71 6.90 23.70
N MET A 121 18.95 6.61 23.30
CA MET A 121 19.99 6.27 24.27
C MET A 121 20.21 7.54 25.13
N PRO A 122 20.02 7.49 26.45
CA PRO A 122 20.57 8.52 27.33
C PRO A 122 22.10 8.41 27.34
N ASP A 123 22.76 9.57 27.48
CA ASP A 123 24.23 9.69 27.59
C ASP A 123 24.78 9.04 28.89
#